data_AF-A0A2A5ILP2-F1
#
_entry.id   AF-A0A2A5ILP2-F1
#
_cell.length_a   1.000
_cell.length_b   1.000
_cell.length_c   1.000
_cell.angle_alpha   90.00
_cell.angle_beta   90.00
_cell.angle_gamma   90.00
#
_symmetry.space_group_name_H-M   'P 1'
#
loop_
_entity.id
_entity.type
_entity.pdbx_description
1 polymer ?
#
loop_
_entity_poly.entity_id
_entity_poly.type
_entity_poly.pdbx_seq_one_letter_code
_entity_poly.pdbx_strand_id
1 'polypeptide(L)'
;MVKTFEKIVSIDEYKFRITIAANESYIPGRWSVKWIDVKNVQNNKIVYRGGDLSYSNHPLKYTFKLAAKAAKKALEKNKETNMEIEEFEKWDGVINF
;
A
#
# COMPACT_ATOMS: atom_id res chain seq x y z
N MET A 1 -20.18 -5.09 -13.70
CA MET A 1 -19.40 -4.10 -14.48
C MET A 1 -18.33 -3.53 -13.57
N VAL A 2 -17.06 -3.59 -13.99
CA VAL A 2 -15.95 -3.10 -13.16
C VAL A 2 -15.95 -1.58 -13.19
N LYS A 3 -15.87 -0.97 -12.01
CA LYS A 3 -15.72 0.47 -11.81
C LYS A 3 -14.36 0.78 -11.21
N THR A 4 -13.81 1.92 -11.58
CA THR A 4 -12.54 2.41 -11.06
C THR A 4 -12.79 3.59 -10.14
N PHE A 5 -12.13 3.57 -8.98
CA PHE A 5 -12.20 4.62 -7.98
C PHE A 5 -10.79 5.12 -7.68
N GLU A 6 -10.61 6.43 -7.74
CA GLU A 6 -9.35 7.08 -7.38
C GLU A 6 -9.56 8.08 -6.26
N LYS A 7 -8.68 8.06 -5.25
CA LYS A 7 -8.59 9.10 -4.23
C LYS A 7 -7.14 9.32 -3.80
N ILE A 8 -6.84 10.57 -3.44
CA ILE A 8 -5.67 10.90 -2.64
C ILE A 8 -6.02 10.65 -1.18
N VAL A 9 -5.21 9.84 -0.50
CA VAL A 9 -5.36 9.51 0.92
C VAL A 9 -4.09 9.92 1.65
N SER A 10 -4.25 10.72 2.70
CA SER A 10 -3.17 11.09 3.61
C SER A 10 -3.20 10.15 4.83
N ILE A 11 -2.05 9.63 5.21
CA ILE A 11 -1.86 8.86 6.45
C ILE A 11 -0.51 9.28 7.04
N ASP A 12 -0.54 9.84 8.24
CA ASP A 12 0.62 10.45 8.89
C ASP A 12 1.33 11.46 7.95
N GLU A 13 2.63 11.32 7.74
CA GLU A 13 3.42 12.14 6.81
C GLU A 13 3.29 11.75 5.33
N TYR A 14 2.63 10.63 5.03
CA TYR A 14 2.53 10.10 3.66
C TYR A 14 1.24 10.55 2.96
N LYS A 15 1.37 10.81 1.66
CA LYS A 15 0.24 11.03 0.75
C LYS A 15 0.29 10.02 -0.38
N PHE A 16 -0.80 9.29 -0.56
CA PHE A 16 -0.92 8.24 -1.57
C PHE A 16 -2.04 8.54 -2.56
N ARG A 17 -1.77 8.40 -3.86
CA ARG A 17 -2.81 8.26 -4.88
C ARG A 17 -3.15 6.78 -4.97
N ILE A 18 -4.35 6.42 -4.53
CA ILE A 18 -4.84 5.04 -4.51
C ILE A 18 -5.86 4.89 -5.62
N THR A 19 -5.69 3.87 -6.45
CA THR A 19 -6.60 3.48 -7.52
C THR A 19 -7.12 2.07 -7.24
N ILE A 20 -8.43 1.90 -7.18
CA ILE A 20 -9.10 0.63 -6.92
C ILE A 20 -10.04 0.33 -8.08
N ALA A 21 -9.85 -0.81 -8.74
CA ALA A 21 -10.85 -1.36 -9.66
C ALA A 21 -11.67 -2.42 -8.91
N ALA A 22 -13.00 -2.29 -8.91
CA ALA A 22 -13.90 -3.16 -8.18
C ALA A 22 -15.27 -3.32 -8.85
N ASN A 23 -15.94 -4.42 -8.56
CA ASN A 23 -17.37 -4.61 -8.85
C ASN A 23 -18.16 -4.41 -7.57
N GLU A 24 -19.33 -3.79 -7.65
CA GLU A 24 -20.28 -3.86 -6.53
C GLU A 24 -20.72 -5.31 -6.34
N SER A 25 -20.81 -5.76 -5.09
CA SER A 25 -21.29 -7.11 -4.77
C SER A 25 -22.82 -7.13 -4.73
N TYR A 26 -23.41 -8.30 -4.45
CA TYR A 26 -24.85 -8.41 -4.23
C TYR A 26 -25.33 -7.67 -2.98
N ILE A 27 -24.42 -7.30 -2.07
CA ILE A 27 -24.72 -6.49 -0.89
C ILE A 27 -24.47 -5.02 -1.25
N PRO A 28 -25.49 -4.16 -1.24
CA PRO A 28 -25.35 -2.74 -1.58
C PRO A 28 -24.23 -2.06 -0.78
N GLY A 29 -23.41 -1.26 -1.47
CA GLY A 29 -22.30 -0.53 -0.85
C GLY A 29 -21.09 -1.38 -0.48
N ARG A 30 -21.07 -2.69 -0.80
CA ARG A 30 -19.90 -3.55 -0.67
C ARG A 30 -19.27 -3.82 -2.03
N TRP A 31 -17.94 -3.84 -2.06
CA TRP A 31 -17.18 -3.87 -3.31
C TRP A 31 -16.22 -5.06 -3.33
N SER A 32 -16.35 -5.89 -4.37
CA SER A 32 -15.40 -6.95 -4.71
C SER A 32 -14.24 -6.35 -5.48
N VAL A 33 -13.11 -6.20 -4.81
CA VAL A 33 -11.89 -5.62 -5.37
C VAL A 33 -11.25 -6.57 -6.38
N LYS A 34 -10.88 -6.03 -7.54
CA LYS A 34 -10.15 -6.73 -8.59
C LYS A 34 -8.69 -6.33 -8.66
N TRP A 35 -8.40 -5.06 -8.38
CA TRP A 35 -7.05 -4.51 -8.48
C TRP A 35 -6.90 -3.28 -7.59
N ILE A 36 -5.71 -3.11 -7.02
CA ILE A 36 -5.30 -1.93 -6.27
C ILE A 36 -3.92 -1.50 -6.75
N ASP A 37 -3.78 -0.23 -7.13
CA ASP A 37 -2.50 0.43 -7.37
C ASP A 37 -2.35 1.61 -6.42
N VAL A 38 -1.21 1.71 -5.75
CA VAL A 38 -0.92 2.79 -4.81
C VAL A 38 0.40 3.45 -5.18
N LYS A 39 0.34 4.76 -5.43
CA LYS A 39 1.51 5.59 -5.75
C LYS A 39 1.74 6.62 -4.66
N ASN A 40 3.00 6.86 -4.31
CA ASN A 40 3.37 8.01 -3.49
C ASN A 40 3.20 9.30 -4.31
N VAL A 41 2.49 10.28 -3.77
CA VAL A 41 2.18 11.53 -4.47
C VAL A 41 3.44 12.37 -4.73
N GLN A 42 4.45 12.31 -3.86
CA GLN A 42 5.65 13.15 -3.96
C GLN A 42 6.55 12.75 -5.14
N ASN A 43 6.76 11.46 -5.35
CA ASN A 43 7.71 10.95 -6.36
C ASN A 43 7.03 10.11 -7.46
N ASN A 44 5.71 9.97 -7.41
CA ASN A 44 4.87 9.20 -8.34
C ASN A 44 5.28 7.72 -8.47
N LYS A 45 6.13 7.20 -7.58
CA LYS A 45 6.54 5.80 -7.57
C LYS A 45 5.42 4.94 -7.01
N ILE A 46 5.28 3.75 -7.58
CA ILE A 46 4.38 2.72 -7.06
C ILE A 46 5.00 2.17 -5.78
N VAL A 47 4.21 2.18 -4.71
CA VAL A 47 4.64 1.72 -3.38
C VAL A 47 3.94 0.44 -2.95
N TYR A 48 2.78 0.16 -3.54
CA TYR A 48 2.03 -1.06 -3.28
C TYR A 48 1.14 -1.41 -4.46
N ARG A 49 1.09 -2.69 -4.79
CA ARG A 49 0.12 -3.30 -5.70
C ARG A 49 -0.50 -4.48 -4.97
N GLY A 50 -1.82 -4.44 -4.79
CA GLY A 50 -2.50 -5.39 -3.93
C GLY A 50 -3.32 -6.41 -4.71
N GLY A 51 -2.86 -7.67 -4.70
CA GLY A 51 -3.70 -8.84 -4.95
C GLY A 51 -4.44 -9.31 -3.69
N ASP A 52 -3.85 -9.21 -2.50
CA ASP A 52 -4.36 -9.83 -1.26
C ASP A 52 -5.61 -9.21 -0.63
N LEU A 53 -6.03 -8.03 -1.11
CA LEU A 53 -7.33 -7.45 -0.74
C LEU A 53 -8.48 -7.97 -1.64
N SER A 54 -8.14 -8.76 -2.65
CA SER A 54 -9.12 -9.51 -3.43
C SER A 54 -9.88 -10.47 -2.53
N TYR A 55 -11.14 -10.72 -2.86
CA TYR A 55 -12.10 -11.59 -2.13
C TYR A 55 -12.80 -11.02 -0.90
N SER A 56 -12.44 -9.83 -0.40
CA SER A 56 -13.17 -9.18 0.69
C SER A 56 -14.21 -8.16 0.19
N ASN A 57 -15.49 -8.35 0.55
CA ASN A 57 -16.59 -7.44 0.21
C ASN A 57 -16.66 -6.30 1.23
N HIS A 58 -15.68 -5.41 1.20
CA HIS A 58 -15.59 -4.26 2.09
C HIS A 58 -16.28 -3.01 1.53
N PRO A 59 -16.70 -2.06 2.40
CA PRO A 59 -17.07 -0.73 1.95
C PRO A 59 -15.85 -0.05 1.32
N LEU A 60 -16.06 0.70 0.24
CA LEU A 60 -14.97 1.32 -0.54
C LEU A 60 -14.03 2.16 0.34
N LYS A 61 -14.57 2.97 1.25
CA LYS A 61 -13.79 3.79 2.21
C LYS A 61 -12.85 2.94 3.08
N TYR A 62 -13.28 1.75 3.49
CA TYR A 62 -12.45 0.84 4.27
C TYR A 62 -11.33 0.23 3.43
N THR A 63 -11.62 -0.14 2.17
CA THR A 63 -10.62 -0.62 1.22
C THR A 63 -9.51 0.42 0.99
N PHE A 64 -9.86 1.70 0.82
CA PHE A 64 -8.88 2.79 0.71
C PHE A 64 -8.00 2.91 1.97
N LYS A 65 -8.58 2.74 3.18
CA LYS A 65 -7.80 2.75 4.43
C LYS A 65 -6.82 1.58 4.49
N LEU A 66 -7.25 0.37 4.12
CA LEU A 66 -6.38 -0.82 4.10
C LEU A 66 -5.23 -0.65 3.10
N ALA A 67 -5.52 -0.16 1.90
CA ALA A 67 -4.51 0.11 0.88
C ALA A 67 -3.47 1.16 1.36
N ALA A 68 -3.92 2.24 2.02
CA ALA A 68 -3.02 3.25 2.59
C ALA A 68 -2.12 2.66 3.68
N LYS A 69 -2.67 1.83 4.58
CA LYS A 69 -1.89 1.14 5.62
C LYS A 69 -0.86 0.17 5.04
N ALA A 70 -1.24 -0.61 4.03
CA ALA A 70 -0.34 -1.54 3.36
C ALA A 70 0.81 -0.80 2.65
N ALA A 71 0.50 0.29 1.97
CA ALA A 71 1.48 1.16 1.33
C ALA A 71 2.45 1.80 2.32
N LYS A 72 1.95 2.31 3.45
CA LYS A 72 2.78 2.84 4.54
C LYS A 72 3.75 1.76 5.07
N LYS A 73 3.23 0.58 5.41
CA LYS A 73 4.04 -0.54 5.90
C LYS A 73 5.13 -0.96 4.90
N ALA A 74 4.82 -0.95 3.60
CA ALA A 74 5.80 -1.25 2.56
C ALA A 74 6.93 -0.21 2.50
N LEU A 75 6.61 1.07 2.65
CA LEU A 75 7.63 2.13 2.71
C LEU A 75 8.50 2.04 3.96
N GLU A 76 7.89 1.79 5.12
CA GLU A 76 8.61 1.62 6.38
C GLU A 76 9.58 0.43 6.30
N LYS A 77 9.10 -0.72 5.81
CA LYS A 77 9.95 -1.89 5.61
C LYS A 77 11.13 -1.61 4.67
N ASN A 78 10.90 -0.91 3.56
CA ASN A 78 11.99 -0.56 2.64
C ASN A 78 13.00 0.39 3.28
N LYS A 79 12.56 1.30 4.15
CA LYS A 79 13.45 2.17 4.91
C LYS A 79 14.29 1.39 5.90
N GLU A 80 13.68 0.47 6.64
CA GLU A 80 14.37 -0.45 7.56
C GLU A 80 15.40 -1.30 6.83
N THR A 81 15.04 -1.94 5.71
CA THR A 81 15.97 -2.75 4.91
C THR A 81 17.14 -1.92 4.37
N ASN A 82 16.90 -0.70 3.90
CA ASN A 82 17.99 0.17 3.45
C ASN A 82 18.94 0.56 4.60
N MET A 83 18.40 0.82 5.80
CA MET A 83 19.23 1.10 6.98
C MET A 83 20.08 -0.11 7.39
N GLU A 84 19.50 -1.31 7.40
CA GLU A 84 20.20 -2.57 7.68
C GLU A 84 21.34 -2.80 6.67
N ILE A 85 21.10 -2.55 5.38
CA ILE A 85 22.14 -2.65 4.33
C ILE A 85 23.25 -1.62 4.58
N GLU A 86 22.92 -0.36 4.88
CA GLU A 86 23.92 0.67 5.18
C GLU A 86 24.75 0.35 6.43
N GLU A 87 24.13 -0.20 7.47
CA GLU A 87 24.81 -0.66 8.68
C GLU A 87 25.77 -1.81 8.36
N PHE A 88 25.32 -2.78 7.56
CA PHE A 88 26.15 -3.89 7.11
C PHE A 88 27.33 -3.44 6.25
N GLU A 89 27.14 -2.50 5.32
CA GLU A 89 28.22 -1.97 4.46
C GLU A 89 29.29 -1.19 5.24
N LYS A 90 28.92 -0.56 6.36
CA LYS A 90 29.84 0.17 7.24
C LYS A 90 30.53 -0.72 8.26
N TRP A 91 30.01 -1.93 8.48
CA TRP A 91 30.55 -2.84 9.48
C TRP A 91 31.91 -3.38 9.02
N ASP A 92 32.92 -3.30 9.90
CA ASP A 92 34.29 -3.75 9.65
C ASP A 92 34.44 -5.29 9.73
N GLY A 93 33.34 -6.01 9.96
CA GLY A 93 33.31 -7.46 10.05
C GLY A 93 33.87 -8.01 11.36
N VAL A 94 34.20 -7.16 12.34
CA VAL A 94 34.76 -7.61 13.62
C VAL A 94 33.63 -8.13 14.52
N ILE A 95 33.75 -9.40 14.91
CA ILE A 95 32.89 -10.05 15.90
C ILE A 95 33.72 -10.24 17.17
N ASN A 96 33.41 -9.45 18.20
CA ASN A 96 34.01 -9.62 19.52
C ASN A 96 33.17 -10.60 20.34
N PHE A 97 33.82 -11.63 20.89
CA PHE A 97 33.24 -12.60 21.82
C PHE A 97 33.55 -12.22 23.27
#